data_AF-A0A0A9XNX0-F1
#
_entry.id   AF-A0A0A9XNX0-F1
#
_cell.length_a   1.000
_cell.length_b   1.000
_cell.length_c   1.000
_cell.angle_alpha   90.00
_cell.angle_beta   90.00
_cell.angle_gamma   90.00
#
_symmetry.space_group_name_H-M   'P 1'
#
loop_
_entity.id
_entity.type
_entity.pdbx_description
1 polymer ?
#
loop_
_entity_poly.entity_id
_entity_poly.type
_entity_poly.pdbx_seq_one_letter_code
_entity_poly.pdbx_strand_id
1 'polypeptide(L)'
;MRESLTPYLQLASCVRFGQLGRFMSIVQQHKAGFEHDRTYSLILRVRQHVIKTGLRRICQAYSRISVRDVCVKLTVENAADAEYILAKAIRDGVIDAVLDSEKG
;
A
#
# COMPACT_ATOMS: atom_id res chain seq x y z
N MET A 1 -4.95 -21.73 -19.58
CA MET A 1 -5.68 -20.45 -19.37
C MET A 1 -5.67 -19.97 -17.91
N ARG A 2 -5.75 -20.86 -16.90
CA ARG A 2 -5.68 -20.45 -15.48
C ARG A 2 -4.28 -19.97 -15.04
N GLU A 3 -3.22 -20.54 -15.60
CA GLU A 3 -1.82 -20.24 -15.19
C GLU A 3 -1.37 -18.81 -15.50
N SER A 4 -1.82 -18.24 -16.62
CA SER A 4 -1.52 -16.86 -17.02
C SER A 4 -2.21 -15.82 -16.12
N LEU A 5 -3.32 -16.20 -15.47
CA LEU A 5 -4.13 -15.32 -14.61
C LEU A 5 -3.69 -15.35 -13.15
N THR A 6 -2.96 -16.38 -12.73
CA THR A 6 -2.42 -16.52 -11.37
C THR A 6 -1.67 -15.26 -10.88
N PRO A 7 -0.71 -14.67 -11.62
CA PRO A 7 0.00 -13.47 -11.15
C PRO A 7 -0.90 -12.25 -11.01
N TYR A 8 -1.91 -12.11 -11.87
CA TYR A 8 -2.91 -11.04 -11.79
C TYR A 8 -3.84 -11.22 -10.58
N LEU A 9 -4.24 -12.45 -10.27
CA LEU A 9 -5.05 -12.76 -9.10
C LEU A 9 -4.29 -12.50 -7.79
N GLN A 10 -3.00 -12.84 -7.75
CA GLN A 10 -2.13 -12.54 -6.62
C GLN A 10 -1.95 -11.03 -6.43
N LEU A 11 -1.75 -10.28 -7.52
CA LEU A 11 -1.73 -8.81 -7.52
C LEU A 11 -3.01 -8.24 -6.91
N ALA A 12 -4.19 -8.64 -7.41
CA ALA A 12 -5.48 -8.17 -6.90
C ALA A 12 -5.67 -8.50 -5.41
N SER A 13 -5.22 -9.67 -4.98
CA SER A 13 -5.23 -10.07 -3.57
C SER A 13 -4.36 -9.14 -2.72
N CYS A 14 -3.14 -8.81 -3.18
CA CYS A 14 -2.25 -7.88 -2.49
C CYS A 14 -2.85 -6.47 -2.37
N VAL A 15 -3.54 -5.99 -3.41
CA VAL A 15 -4.26 -4.70 -3.35
C VAL A 15 -5.35 -4.73 -2.29
N ARG A 16 -6.15 -5.81 -2.26
CA ARG A 16 -7.24 -5.97 -1.29
C ARG A 16 -6.76 -6.01 0.17
N PHE A 17 -5.61 -6.65 0.42
CA PHE A 17 -5.04 -6.76 1.76
C PHE A 17 -4.10 -5.59 2.13
N GLY A 18 -3.69 -4.75 1.18
CA GLY A 18 -2.77 -3.64 1.43
C GLY A 18 -1.32 -4.06 1.66
N GLN A 19 -0.88 -5.20 1.13
CA GLN A 19 0.47 -5.75 1.37
C GLN A 19 1.48 -5.25 0.34
N LEU A 20 2.20 -4.16 0.66
CA LEU A 20 3.18 -3.54 -0.24
C LEU A 20 4.39 -4.45 -0.54
N GLY A 21 4.96 -5.11 0.47
CA GLY A 21 6.13 -5.98 0.28
C GLY A 21 5.86 -7.14 -0.68
N ARG A 22 4.73 -7.83 -0.48
CA ARG A 22 4.30 -8.92 -1.37
C ARG A 22 3.98 -8.44 -2.78
N PHE A 23 3.36 -7.27 -2.90
CA PHE A 23 3.09 -6.62 -4.19
C PHE A 23 4.38 -6.39 -4.98
N MET A 24 5.40 -5.79 -4.35
CA MET A 24 6.69 -5.51 -5.00
C MET A 24 7.39 -6.79 -5.47
N SER A 25 7.36 -7.85 -4.65
CA SER A 25 7.97 -9.14 -5.01
C SER A 25 7.31 -9.77 -6.24
N ILE A 26 5.97 -9.81 -6.30
CA ILE A 26 5.23 -10.37 -7.44
C ILE A 26 5.49 -9.57 -8.72
N VAL A 27 5.52 -8.24 -8.62
CA VAL A 27 5.80 -7.36 -9.77
C VAL A 27 7.19 -7.59 -10.34
N GLN A 28 8.19 -7.79 -9.48
CA GLN A 28 9.55 -8.13 -9.92
C GLN A 28 9.62 -9.51 -10.55
N GLN A 29 8.97 -10.51 -9.95
CA GLN A 29 8.99 -11.90 -10.44
C GLN A 29 8.32 -12.05 -11.81
N HIS A 30 7.23 -11.33 -12.06
CA HIS A 30 6.45 -11.43 -13.29
C HIS A 30 6.60 -10.22 -14.24
N LYS A 31 7.67 -9.42 -14.06
CA LYS A 31 7.90 -8.18 -14.81
C LYS A 31 7.82 -8.35 -16.33
N ALA A 32 8.47 -9.38 -16.87
CA ALA A 32 8.51 -9.64 -18.31
C ALA A 32 7.11 -9.93 -18.91
N GLY A 33 6.24 -10.60 -18.14
CA GLY A 33 4.84 -10.85 -18.55
C GLY A 33 4.01 -9.57 -18.56
N PHE A 34 4.16 -8.74 -17.52
CA PHE A 34 3.44 -7.46 -17.43
C PHE A 34 3.89 -6.42 -18.46
N GLU A 35 5.16 -6.46 -18.87
CA GLU A 35 5.68 -5.60 -19.95
C GLU A 35 5.16 -6.05 -21.31
N HIS A 36 5.11 -7.37 -21.58
CA HIS A 36 4.50 -7.91 -22.79
C HIS A 36 3.02 -7.51 -22.93
N ASP A 37 2.28 -7.59 -21.83
CA ASP A 37 0.86 -7.25 -21.78
C ASP A 37 0.59 -5.72 -21.77
N ARG A 38 1.64 -4.89 -21.77
CA ARG A 38 1.59 -3.41 -21.63
C ARG A 38 0.82 -2.93 -20.39
N THR A 39 0.62 -3.78 -19.39
CA THR A 39 -0.11 -3.44 -18.14
C THR A 39 0.82 -2.90 -17.05
N TYR A 40 2.13 -2.95 -17.25
CA TYR A 40 3.14 -2.51 -16.29
C TYR A 40 2.93 -1.07 -15.75
N SER A 41 2.56 -0.12 -16.62
CA SER A 41 2.30 1.28 -16.21
C SER A 41 1.07 1.42 -15.30
N LEU A 42 0.07 0.54 -15.46
CA LEU A 42 -1.10 0.51 -14.60
C LEU A 42 -0.73 -0.09 -13.23
N ILE A 43 0.06 -1.17 -13.22
CA ILE A 43 0.52 -1.84 -12.01
C ILE A 43 1.36 -0.87 -11.14
N LEU A 44 2.25 -0.08 -11.74
CA LEU A 44 2.98 0.99 -11.03
C LEU A 44 2.04 1.98 -10.34
N ARG A 45 0.97 2.39 -11.01
CA ARG A 45 -0.06 3.28 -10.43
C ARG A 45 -0.89 2.58 -9.36
N VAL A 46 -1.05 1.26 -9.39
CA VAL A 46 -1.74 0.51 -8.33
C VAL A 46 -0.97 0.57 -7.01
N ARG A 47 0.36 0.72 -7.02
CA ARG A 47 1.19 0.78 -5.80
C ARG A 47 0.71 1.82 -4.78
N GLN A 48 0.41 3.04 -5.23
CA GLN A 48 -0.13 4.11 -4.38
C GLN A 48 -1.54 3.78 -3.85
N HIS A 49 -2.35 3.01 -4.60
CA HIS A 49 -3.64 2.52 -4.12
C HIS A 49 -3.48 1.43 -3.05
N VAL A 50 -2.46 0.57 -3.15
CA VAL A 50 -2.15 -0.43 -2.11
C VAL A 50 -1.82 0.25 -0.78
N ILE A 51 -1.00 1.29 -0.81
CA ILE A 51 -0.63 2.07 0.40
C ILE A 51 -1.88 2.71 1.02
N LYS A 52 -2.70 3.38 0.22
CA LYS A 52 -3.96 4.00 0.68
C LYS A 52 -4.93 2.97 1.27
N THR A 53 -5.03 1.78 0.66
CA THR A 53 -5.91 0.71 1.13
C THR A 53 -5.41 0.07 2.43
N GLY A 54 -4.09 -0.19 2.52
CA GLY A 54 -3.46 -0.68 3.74
C GLY A 54 -3.65 0.29 4.91
N LEU A 55 -3.46 1.59 4.65
CA LEU A 55 -3.68 2.63 5.64
C LEU A 55 -5.14 2.69 6.10
N ARG A 56 -6.10 2.69 5.17
CA ARG A 56 -7.53 2.65 5.51
C ARG A 56 -7.87 1.43 6.38
N ARG A 57 -7.32 0.27 6.07
CA ARG A 57 -7.54 -0.97 6.85
C ARG A 57 -6.97 -0.86 8.26
N ILE A 58 -5.81 -0.24 8.43
CA ILE A 58 -5.22 0.00 9.75
C ILE A 58 -6.09 0.98 10.54
N CYS A 59 -6.49 2.10 9.95
CA CYS A 59 -7.35 3.10 10.60
C CYS A 59 -8.74 2.54 10.96
N GLN A 60 -9.28 1.59 10.18
CA GLN A 60 -10.52 0.90 10.53
C GLN A 60 -10.38 -0.04 11.73
N ALA A 61 -9.18 -0.61 11.96
CA ALA A 61 -8.93 -1.56 13.03
C ALA A 61 -8.57 -0.88 14.36
N TYR A 62 -8.03 0.34 14.32
CA TYR A 62 -7.53 1.04 15.50
C TYR A 62 -8.15 2.43 15.63
N SER A 63 -8.76 2.70 16.79
CA SER A 63 -9.24 4.04 17.13
C SER A 63 -8.08 5.01 17.44
N ARG A 64 -6.93 4.49 17.90
CA ARG A 64 -5.69 5.24 18.14
C ARG A 64 -4.50 4.32 17.87
N ILE A 65 -3.50 4.80 17.13
CA ILE A 65 -2.29 4.06 16.81
C ILE A 65 -1.11 5.03 16.73
N SER A 66 0.09 4.61 17.17
CA SER A 66 1.31 5.41 17.03
C SER A 66 1.83 5.39 15.59
N VAL A 67 2.45 6.47 15.14
CA VAL A 67 3.10 6.56 13.81
C VAL A 67 4.15 5.46 13.63
N ARG A 68 4.84 5.06 14.71
CA ARG A 68 5.84 3.98 14.68
C ARG A 68 5.22 2.63 14.36
N ASP A 69 4.07 2.31 14.96
CA ASP A 69 3.36 1.04 14.68
C ASP A 69 2.81 1.01 13.25
N VAL A 70 2.36 2.16 12.75
CA VAL A 70 1.95 2.32 11.35
C VAL A 70 3.14 2.07 10.42
N CYS A 71 4.31 2.63 10.74
CA CYS A 71 5.56 2.45 9.97
C CYS A 71 5.95 0.97 9.84
N VAL A 72 5.91 0.24 10.97
CA VAL A 72 6.18 -1.20 11.00
C VAL A 72 5.16 -1.98 10.16
N LYS A 73 3.87 -1.66 10.28
CA LYS A 73 2.81 -2.38 9.55
C LYS A 73 2.76 -2.08 8.05
N LEU A 74 3.15 -0.87 7.62
CA LEU A 74 3.26 -0.51 6.21
C LEU A 74 4.64 -0.86 5.60
N THR A 75 5.59 -1.34 6.41
CA THR A 75 6.97 -1.64 5.98
C THR A 75 7.64 -0.42 5.35
N VAL A 76 7.38 0.76 5.91
CA VAL A 76 8.07 2.01 5.55
C VAL A 76 9.30 2.09 6.44
N GLU A 77 10.45 2.43 5.87
CA GLU A 77 11.73 2.41 6.60
C GLU A 77 11.94 3.67 7.45
N ASN A 78 11.30 4.79 7.08
CA ASN A 78 11.49 6.09 7.70
C ASN A 78 10.21 6.62 8.36
N ALA A 79 10.33 7.09 9.61
CA ALA A 79 9.22 7.66 10.36
C ALA A 79 8.69 8.97 9.72
N ALA A 80 9.57 9.80 9.18
CA ALA A 80 9.16 11.05 8.52
C ALA A 80 8.39 10.78 7.22
N ASP A 81 8.74 9.72 6.48
CA ASP A 81 8.01 9.32 5.28
C ASP A 81 6.62 8.79 5.64
N ALA A 82 6.53 8.02 6.72
CA ALA A 82 5.25 7.53 7.24
C ALA A 82 4.34 8.70 7.68
N GLU A 83 4.89 9.70 8.38
CA GLU A 83 4.17 10.91 8.76
C GLU A 83 3.69 11.69 7.53
N TYR A 84 4.53 11.86 6.51
CA TYR A 84 4.14 12.50 5.26
C TYR A 84 3.00 11.77 4.55
N ILE A 85 3.06 10.43 4.48
CA ILE A 85 2.02 9.60 3.87
C ILE A 85 0.71 9.72 4.65
N LEU A 86 0.77 9.70 5.99
CA LEU A 86 -0.39 9.89 6.87
C LEU A 86 -1.03 11.27 6.65
N ALA A 87 -0.23 12.33 6.74
CA ALA A 87 -0.69 13.70 6.53
C ALA A 87 -1.28 13.88 5.13
N LYS A 88 -0.66 13.28 4.11
CA LYS A 88 -1.20 13.29 2.74
C LYS A 88 -2.50 12.52 2.62
N ALA A 89 -2.64 11.37 3.28
CA ALA A 89 -3.87 10.58 3.23
C ALA A 89 -5.05 11.27 3.93
N ILE A 90 -4.79 12.02 5.00
CA ILE A 90 -5.78 12.88 5.66
C ILE A 90 -6.18 14.03 4.71
N ARG A 91 -5.20 14.72 4.10
CA ARG A 91 -5.47 15.80 3.12
C ARG A 91 -6.24 15.31 1.89
N ASP A 92 -5.92 14.12 1.40
CA ASP A 92 -6.59 13.48 0.25
C ASP A 92 -8.00 12.95 0.63
N GLY A 93 -8.45 13.05 1.89
CA GLY A 93 -9.74 12.55 2.36
C GLY A 93 -9.85 11.01 2.33
N VAL A 94 -8.72 10.30 2.30
CA VAL A 94 -8.70 8.83 2.29
C VAL A 94 -9.03 8.29 3.68
N ILE A 95 -8.63 9.00 4.74
CA ILE A 95 -8.88 8.63 6.13
C ILE A 95 -9.35 9.85 6.93
N ASP A 96 -10.36 9.67 7.77
CA ASP A 96 -10.77 10.66 8.77
C ASP A 96 -9.97 10.40 10.05
N ALA A 97 -8.80 11.02 10.14
CA ALA A 97 -7.93 10.95 11.30
C ALA A 97 -7.28 12.32 11.55
N VAL A 98 -6.93 12.56 12.82
CA VAL A 98 -6.17 13.75 13.23
C VAL A 98 -4.77 13.29 13.60
N LEU A 99 -3.75 13.93 13.01
CA LEU A 99 -2.36 13.71 13.35
C LEU A 99 -1.99 14.69 14.48
N ASP A 100 -1.61 14.15 15.63
CA ASP A 100 -1.08 14.93 16.75
C ASP A 100 0.45 14.83 16.72
N SER A 101 1.09 15.82 16.11
CA SER A 101 2.56 15.88 15.95
C SER A 101 3.27 16.45 17.21
N GLU A 102 2.54 16.81 18.28
CA GLU A 102 3.13 17.32 19.52
C GLU A 102 3.45 16.21 20.54
N LYS A 103 2.81 15.04 20.41
CA LYS A 103 3.11 13.84 21.22
C LYS A 103 3.64 12.73 20.32
N GLY A 104 4.95 12.80 20.04
CA GLY A 104 5.67 11.81 19.22
C GLY A 104 5.51 10.36 19.67
#